data_AF-A0A9E6BE11-F1
#
_entry.id   AF-A0A9E6BE11-F1
#
_cell.length_a   1.000
_cell.length_b   1.000
_cell.length_c   1.000
_cell.angle_alpha   90.00
_cell.angle_beta   90.00
_cell.angle_gamma   90.00
#
_symmetry.space_group_name_H-M   'P 1'
#
loop_
_entity.id
_entity.type
_entity.pdbx_description
1 polymer ?
#
loop_
_entity_poly.entity_id
_entity_poly.type
_entity_poly.pdbx_seq_one_letter_code
_entity_poly.pdbx_strand_id
1 'polypeptide(L)'
;MFCEKCGKELLEGAKFCGSCGAKIEPEQPAPRVAAEPPPVHPVPPPPAYTPPVQAVTPRQAYAPAQPQAYPGQPASEPLSVGQYIGMFLLLCVPLLNIILLFVWSFGGSVNLNRKNFARASLIFSAVMLVIWIAAGGLIAGILSEISGGFY
;
A
#
# COMPACT_ATOMS: atom_id res chain seq x y z
N MET A 1 2.83 -29.04 -30.19
CA MET A 1 3.98 -29.62 -29.43
C MET A 1 3.86 -29.21 -27.95
N PHE A 2 4.41 -29.93 -26.98
CA PHE A 2 4.32 -29.56 -25.53
C PHE A 2 5.68 -29.10 -24.99
N CYS A 3 5.68 -28.18 -24.03
CA CYS A 3 6.90 -27.66 -23.43
C CYS A 3 7.55 -28.67 -22.50
N GLU A 4 8.78 -29.08 -22.79
CA GLU A 4 9.50 -30.07 -21.97
C GLU A 4 9.78 -29.58 -20.53
N LYS A 5 9.74 -28.26 -20.29
CA LYS A 5 9.99 -27.69 -18.97
C LYS A 5 8.76 -27.65 -18.07
N CYS A 6 7.54 -27.55 -18.62
CA CYS A 6 6.33 -27.37 -17.80
C CYS A 6 5.11 -28.19 -18.26
N GLY A 7 5.25 -28.95 -19.35
CA GLY A 7 4.22 -29.84 -19.89
C GLY A 7 3.05 -29.15 -20.60
N LYS A 8 3.00 -27.82 -20.67
CA LYS A 8 1.89 -27.11 -21.36
C LYS A 8 2.08 -27.08 -22.86
N GLU A 9 0.96 -27.05 -23.57
CA GLU A 9 0.91 -27.04 -25.03
C GLU A 9 1.49 -25.75 -25.61
N LEU A 10 2.22 -25.89 -26.70
CA LEU A 10 2.92 -24.83 -27.41
C LEU A 10 2.30 -24.65 -28.77
N LEU A 11 2.04 -23.38 -29.09
CA LEU A 11 1.63 -22.99 -30.44
C LEU A 11 2.76 -23.26 -31.43
N GLU A 12 2.38 -23.71 -32.62
CA GLU A 12 3.31 -23.97 -33.71
C GLU A 12 4.03 -22.69 -34.14
N GLY A 13 5.36 -22.73 -34.24
CA GLY A 13 6.20 -21.57 -34.54
C GLY A 13 6.52 -20.65 -33.34
N ALA A 14 6.07 -20.97 -32.12
CA ALA A 14 6.39 -20.18 -30.94
C ALA A 14 7.84 -20.37 -30.50
N LYS A 15 8.59 -19.26 -30.39
CA LYS A 15 10.01 -19.24 -29.98
C LYS A 15 10.21 -19.39 -28.47
N PHE A 16 9.14 -19.27 -27.67
CA PHE A 16 9.16 -19.36 -26.21
C PHE A 16 7.79 -19.79 -25.66
N CYS A 17 7.79 -20.49 -24.52
CA CYS A 17 6.59 -20.95 -23.83
C CYS A 17 5.95 -19.79 -23.07
N GLY A 18 4.74 -19.38 -23.44
CA GLY A 18 4.03 -18.29 -22.76
C GLY A 18 3.66 -18.57 -21.30
N SER A 19 3.69 -19.83 -20.84
CA SER A 19 3.30 -20.18 -19.48
C SER A 19 4.45 -20.34 -18.49
N CYS A 20 5.65 -20.69 -18.93
CA CYS A 20 6.81 -20.86 -18.04
C CYS A 20 8.05 -20.06 -18.50
N GLY A 21 8.00 -19.45 -19.68
CA GLY A 21 9.08 -18.62 -20.23
C GLY A 21 10.22 -19.41 -20.89
N ALA A 22 10.16 -20.75 -20.95
CA ALA A 22 11.21 -21.54 -21.56
C ALA A 22 11.32 -21.27 -23.07
N LYS A 23 12.55 -21.00 -23.56
CA LYS A 23 12.82 -20.82 -24.99
C LYS A 23 12.72 -22.16 -25.71
N ILE A 24 12.16 -22.15 -26.92
CA ILE A 24 11.88 -23.35 -27.71
C ILE A 24 12.34 -23.05 -29.12
N GLU A 25 13.33 -23.79 -29.58
CA GLU A 25 13.86 -23.66 -30.92
C GLU A 25 13.05 -24.60 -31.83
N PRO A 26 12.33 -24.10 -32.85
CA PRO A 26 11.67 -25.00 -33.79
C PRO A 26 12.73 -25.68 -34.69
N GLU A 27 12.77 -27.00 -34.67
CA GLU A 27 13.72 -27.82 -35.43
C GLU A 27 13.10 -28.40 -36.73
N GLN A 28 13.63 -27.92 -37.89
CA GLN A 28 13.80 -28.57 -39.23
C GLN A 28 12.54 -29.03 -40.03
N PRO A 29 12.55 -29.37 -41.37
CA PRO A 29 13.66 -29.65 -42.32
C PRO A 29 13.55 -29.21 -43.83
N ALA A 30 14.64 -29.43 -44.60
CA ALA A 30 14.77 -29.35 -46.08
C ALA A 30 14.36 -30.70 -46.78
N PRO A 31 14.32 -30.95 -48.14
CA PRO A 31 14.83 -30.20 -49.32
C PRO A 31 14.04 -30.27 -50.71
N ARG A 32 14.50 -29.47 -51.72
CA ARG A 32 14.42 -29.58 -53.24
C ARG A 32 13.11 -29.43 -54.06
N VAL A 33 13.05 -28.39 -54.93
CA VAL A 33 12.70 -28.43 -56.38
C VAL A 33 13.51 -27.34 -57.12
N ALA A 34 13.95 -27.62 -58.36
CA ALA A 34 14.94 -26.90 -59.15
C ALA A 34 14.39 -25.76 -60.06
N ALA A 35 15.15 -24.66 -60.18
CA ALA A 35 15.46 -23.87 -61.40
C ALA A 35 16.04 -22.49 -61.01
N GLU A 36 17.12 -22.07 -61.68
CA GLU A 36 18.07 -21.02 -61.29
C GLU A 36 17.63 -19.58 -61.70
N PRO A 37 17.71 -18.56 -60.83
CA PRO A 37 17.58 -17.14 -61.20
C PRO A 37 18.92 -16.52 -61.66
N PRO A 38 18.91 -15.47 -62.51
CA PRO A 38 20.09 -14.86 -63.14
C PRO A 38 21.05 -14.16 -62.14
N PRO A 39 22.34 -14.00 -62.50
CA PRO A 39 23.38 -13.52 -61.60
C PRO A 39 23.27 -12.01 -61.34
N VAL A 40 23.15 -11.61 -60.08
CA VAL A 40 23.24 -10.21 -59.65
C VAL A 40 24.50 -10.02 -58.82
N HIS A 41 25.40 -9.19 -59.34
CA HIS A 41 26.68 -8.83 -58.72
C HIS A 41 26.50 -8.07 -57.39
N PRO A 42 27.39 -8.26 -56.40
CA PRO A 42 27.25 -7.62 -55.09
C PRO A 42 27.65 -6.14 -55.12
N VAL A 43 26.74 -5.26 -54.74
CA VAL A 43 27.04 -3.87 -54.36
C VAL A 43 27.45 -3.85 -52.89
N PRO A 44 28.63 -3.29 -52.51
CA PRO A 44 29.03 -3.22 -51.11
C PRO A 44 28.11 -2.28 -50.31
N PRO A 45 27.71 -2.64 -49.08
CA PRO A 45 26.84 -1.81 -48.26
C PRO A 45 27.56 -0.54 -47.77
N PRO A 46 26.87 0.62 -47.69
CA PRO A 46 27.44 1.84 -47.14
C PRO A 46 27.74 1.68 -45.63
N PRO A 47 28.72 2.42 -45.09
CA PRO A 47 29.12 2.30 -43.69
C PRO A 47 27.98 2.72 -42.75
N ALA A 48 27.68 1.86 -41.78
CA ALA A 48 26.67 2.09 -40.76
C ALA A 48 27.17 3.13 -39.75
N TYR A 49 26.55 4.31 -39.72
CA TYR A 49 26.72 5.26 -38.62
C TYR A 49 25.95 4.75 -37.40
N THR A 50 26.66 4.47 -36.30
CA THR A 50 26.01 4.15 -35.01
C THR A 50 25.90 5.43 -34.18
N PRO A 51 24.69 5.90 -33.85
CA PRO A 51 24.55 6.97 -32.87
C PRO A 51 24.97 6.47 -31.47
N PRO A 52 25.50 7.33 -30.58
CA PRO A 52 25.90 6.93 -29.25
C PRO A 52 24.70 6.41 -28.44
N VAL A 53 24.84 5.21 -27.90
CA VAL A 53 23.83 4.54 -27.08
C VAL A 53 23.65 5.31 -25.77
N GLN A 54 22.50 5.95 -25.62
CA GLN A 54 22.07 6.46 -24.32
C GLN A 54 21.69 5.26 -23.43
N ALA A 55 22.32 5.15 -22.27
CA ALA A 55 21.99 4.14 -21.28
C ALA A 55 20.57 4.38 -20.76
N VAL A 56 19.61 3.59 -21.23
CA VAL A 56 18.25 3.57 -20.69
C VAL A 56 18.31 2.87 -19.33
N THR A 57 18.33 3.66 -18.26
CA THR A 57 18.06 3.14 -16.91
C THR A 57 16.67 2.48 -16.90
N PRO A 58 16.53 1.23 -16.41
CA PRO A 58 15.23 0.56 -16.38
C PRO A 58 14.25 1.39 -15.53
N ARG A 59 13.14 1.76 -16.15
CA ARG A 59 12.02 2.46 -15.50
C ARG A 59 11.49 1.54 -14.40
N GLN A 60 11.71 1.91 -13.13
CA GLN A 60 11.03 1.26 -12.00
C GLN A 60 9.52 1.44 -12.19
N ALA A 61 8.80 0.33 -12.30
CA ALA A 61 7.35 0.32 -12.20
C ALA A 61 6.99 0.83 -10.80
N TYR A 62 6.11 1.82 -10.75
CA TYR A 62 5.70 2.49 -9.52
C TYR A 62 4.78 1.50 -8.79
N ALA A 63 5.35 0.66 -7.95
CA ALA A 63 4.57 -0.13 -7.00
C ALA A 63 4.04 0.83 -5.93
N PRO A 64 2.74 0.75 -5.54
CA PRO A 64 2.25 1.54 -4.42
C PRO A 64 3.06 1.20 -3.18
N ALA A 65 3.58 2.22 -2.50
CA ALA A 65 4.34 2.06 -1.27
C ALA A 65 3.46 1.34 -0.23
N GLN A 66 3.73 0.05 -0.02
CA GLN A 66 3.14 -0.70 1.09
C GLN A 66 3.75 -0.16 2.40
N PRO A 67 2.95 0.13 3.43
CA PRO A 67 3.48 0.61 4.70
C PRO A 67 4.47 -0.41 5.26
N GLN A 68 5.68 0.06 5.51
CA GLN A 68 6.80 -0.73 6.03
C GLN A 68 6.41 -1.31 7.40
N ALA A 69 6.26 -2.63 7.47
CA ALA A 69 6.01 -3.34 8.72
C ALA A 69 7.27 -3.25 9.59
N TYR A 70 7.17 -2.56 10.73
CA TYR A 70 8.25 -2.49 11.71
C TYR A 70 8.43 -3.88 12.37
N PRO A 71 9.66 -4.42 12.44
CA PRO A 71 9.88 -5.74 13.04
C PRO A 71 9.46 -5.73 14.50
N GLY A 72 8.49 -6.57 14.87
CA GLY A 72 7.97 -6.68 16.25
C GLY A 72 6.57 -6.10 16.48
N GLN A 73 5.89 -5.57 15.47
CA GLN A 73 4.49 -5.17 15.59
C GLN A 73 3.54 -6.27 15.10
N PRO A 74 2.57 -6.75 15.91
CA PRO A 74 1.52 -7.61 15.41
C PRO A 74 0.76 -6.85 14.32
N ALA A 75 0.49 -7.53 13.19
CA ALA A 75 -0.11 -6.97 11.99
C ALA A 75 -1.20 -5.96 12.34
N SER A 76 -1.07 -4.73 11.87
CA SER A 76 -1.99 -3.63 12.15
C SER A 76 -3.28 -3.82 11.36
N GLU A 77 -4.08 -4.82 11.73
CA GLU A 77 -5.43 -4.96 11.18
C GLU A 77 -6.25 -3.71 11.54
N PRO A 78 -6.98 -3.15 10.57
CA PRO A 78 -7.86 -2.03 10.83
C PRO A 78 -8.91 -2.44 11.86
N LEU A 79 -9.28 -1.51 12.73
CA LEU A 79 -10.31 -1.72 13.74
C LEU A 79 -11.66 -2.03 13.07
N SER A 80 -12.29 -3.14 13.47
CA SER A 80 -13.65 -3.49 13.03
C SER A 80 -14.67 -2.44 13.47
N VAL A 81 -15.72 -2.24 12.65
CA VAL A 81 -16.81 -1.29 12.93
C VAL A 81 -17.47 -1.55 14.27
N GLY A 82 -17.70 -2.82 14.62
CA GLY A 82 -18.28 -3.19 15.93
C GLY A 82 -17.41 -2.76 17.11
N GLN A 83 -16.09 -2.68 16.91
CA GLN A 83 -15.15 -2.23 17.93
C GLN A 83 -15.24 -0.71 18.15
N TYR A 84 -15.48 0.07 17.11
CA TYR A 84 -15.79 1.50 17.22
C TYR A 84 -17.13 1.74 17.92
N ILE A 85 -18.16 0.96 17.59
CA ILE A 85 -19.47 1.05 18.25
C ILE A 85 -19.34 0.82 19.75
N GLY A 86 -18.61 -0.23 20.16
CA GLY A 86 -18.31 -0.48 21.58
C GLY A 86 -17.56 0.69 22.23
N MET A 87 -16.64 1.32 21.50
CA MET A 87 -15.87 2.48 21.98
C MET A 87 -16.74 3.73 22.17
N PHE A 88 -17.69 3.98 21.25
CA PHE A 88 -18.63 5.09 21.37
C PHE A 88 -19.65 4.89 22.50
N LEU A 89 -20.15 3.66 22.69
CA LEU A 89 -20.99 3.33 23.84
C LEU A 89 -20.26 3.53 25.18
N LEU A 90 -18.97 3.21 25.20
CA LEU A 90 -18.15 3.40 26.39
C LEU A 90 -17.95 4.89 26.73
N LEU A 91 -17.80 5.74 25.72
CA LEU A 91 -17.68 7.21 25.87
C LEU A 91 -18.90 7.82 26.58
N CYS A 92 -20.09 7.21 26.45
CA CYS A 92 -21.28 7.65 27.17
C CYS A 92 -21.18 7.51 28.69
N VAL A 93 -20.26 6.68 29.20
CA VAL A 93 -19.97 6.57 30.64
C VAL A 93 -18.58 7.16 30.90
N PRO A 94 -18.49 8.47 31.21
CA PRO A 94 -17.23 9.22 31.16
C PRO A 94 -16.15 8.66 32.10
N LEU A 95 -16.50 8.21 33.31
CA LEU A 95 -15.52 7.66 34.26
C LEU A 95 -14.95 6.30 33.81
N LEU A 96 -15.81 5.39 33.33
CA LEU A 96 -15.36 4.07 32.85
C LEU A 96 -14.53 4.19 31.57
N ASN A 97 -14.86 5.15 30.71
CA ASN A 97 -14.10 5.43 29.50
C ASN A 97 -12.64 5.78 29.81
N ILE A 98 -12.39 6.71 30.74
CA ILE A 98 -11.02 7.11 31.08
C ILE A 98 -10.21 5.91 31.60
N ILE A 99 -10.77 5.10 32.51
CA ILE A 99 -10.08 3.93 33.07
C ILE A 99 -9.70 2.91 31.97
N LEU A 100 -10.62 2.60 31.07
CA LEU A 100 -10.38 1.65 29.97
C LEU A 100 -9.37 2.18 28.94
N LEU A 101 -9.33 3.49 28.69
CA LEU A 101 -8.32 4.12 27.84
C LEU A 101 -6.90 3.96 28.41
N PHE A 102 -6.72 4.03 29.73
CA PHE A 102 -5.43 3.73 30.38
C PHE A 102 -5.03 2.26 30.19
N VAL A 103 -5.98 1.33 30.36
CA VAL A 103 -5.73 -0.11 30.14
C VAL A 103 -5.30 -0.38 28.70
N TRP A 104 -5.91 0.29 27.71
CA TRP A 104 -5.56 0.09 26.31
C TRP A 104 -4.31 0.86 25.86
N SER A 105 -3.98 2.01 26.46
CA SER A 105 -2.81 2.79 26.06
C SER A 105 -1.49 2.19 26.55
N PHE A 106 -1.52 1.53 27.72
CA PHE A 106 -0.35 0.95 28.41
C PHE A 106 -0.35 -0.58 28.47
N GLY A 107 -1.41 -1.26 28.01
CA GLY A 107 -1.47 -2.72 27.98
C GLY A 107 -0.47 -3.37 27.02
N GLY A 108 0.18 -4.46 27.43
CA GLY A 108 1.24 -5.13 26.65
C GLY A 108 0.75 -5.75 25.33
N SER A 109 -0.43 -6.37 25.32
CA SER A 109 -0.88 -7.29 24.26
C SER A 109 -2.00 -6.76 23.34
N VAL A 110 -2.28 -5.46 23.33
CA VAL A 110 -3.36 -4.86 22.51
C VAL A 110 -2.89 -4.43 21.11
N ASN A 111 -3.80 -4.52 20.13
CA ASN A 111 -3.59 -4.04 18.76
C ASN A 111 -3.09 -2.58 18.74
N LEU A 112 -2.09 -2.29 17.90
CA LEU A 112 -1.47 -0.96 17.81
C LEU A 112 -2.49 0.15 17.54
N ASN A 113 -3.44 -0.11 16.64
CA ASN A 113 -4.52 0.83 16.31
C ASN A 113 -5.37 1.19 17.55
N ARG A 114 -5.60 0.22 18.45
CA ARG A 114 -6.37 0.45 19.69
C ARG A 114 -5.54 1.22 20.73
N LYS A 115 -4.22 0.97 20.79
CA LYS A 115 -3.29 1.76 21.64
C LYS A 115 -3.21 3.21 21.19
N ASN A 116 -3.05 3.44 19.89
CA ASN A 116 -2.94 4.78 19.32
C ASN A 116 -4.25 5.55 19.45
N PHE A 117 -5.40 4.89 19.21
CA PHE A 117 -6.69 5.47 19.51
C PHE A 117 -6.78 5.87 20.98
N ALA A 118 -6.43 4.96 21.90
CA ALA A 118 -6.54 5.26 23.33
C ALA A 118 -5.68 6.44 23.77
N ARG A 119 -4.44 6.53 23.26
CA ARG A 119 -3.54 7.67 23.50
C ARG A 119 -4.09 8.96 22.93
N ALA A 120 -4.57 8.95 21.69
CA ALA A 120 -5.17 10.12 21.05
C ALA A 120 -6.42 10.61 21.78
N SER A 121 -7.30 9.68 22.19
CA SER A 121 -8.49 10.00 22.97
C SER A 121 -8.16 10.60 24.33
N LEU A 122 -7.14 10.09 25.05
CA LEU A 122 -6.71 10.69 26.32
C LEU A 122 -6.21 12.12 26.14
N ILE A 123 -5.41 12.38 25.11
CA ILE A 123 -4.94 13.73 24.79
C ILE A 123 -6.12 14.65 24.48
N PHE A 124 -7.04 14.20 23.62
CA PHE A 124 -8.22 14.98 23.25
C PHE A 124 -9.12 15.28 24.46
N SER A 125 -9.39 14.29 25.30
CA SER A 125 -10.17 14.47 26.53
C SER A 125 -9.51 15.48 27.49
N ALA A 126 -8.18 15.46 27.64
CA ALA A 126 -7.47 16.43 28.46
C ALA A 126 -7.57 17.86 27.89
N VAL A 127 -7.39 18.02 26.57
CA VAL A 127 -7.55 19.32 25.89
C VAL A 127 -8.97 19.86 26.07
N MET A 128 -9.98 19.02 25.84
CA MET A 128 -11.38 19.42 26.00
C MET A 128 -11.71 19.81 27.45
N LEU A 129 -11.17 19.10 28.44
CA LEU A 129 -11.34 19.45 29.86
C LEU A 129 -10.78 20.84 30.18
N VAL A 130 -9.56 21.14 29.71
CA VAL A 130 -8.93 22.46 29.91
C VAL A 130 -9.74 23.57 29.27
N ILE A 131 -10.18 23.38 28.01
CA ILE A 131 -11.02 24.35 27.30
C ILE A 131 -12.34 24.57 28.04
N TRP A 132 -12.97 23.50 28.54
CA TRP A 132 -14.23 23.57 29.26
C TRP A 132 -14.12 24.32 30.59
N ILE A 133 -13.02 24.13 31.33
CA ILE A 133 -12.73 24.88 32.56
C ILE A 133 -12.50 26.36 32.25
N ALA A 134 -11.71 26.68 31.22
CA ALA A 134 -11.43 28.05 30.84
C ALA A 134 -12.71 28.79 30.38
N ALA A 135 -13.49 28.16 29.49
CA ALA A 135 -14.76 28.70 29.02
C ALA A 135 -15.79 28.79 30.16
N GLY A 136 -15.89 27.77 31.01
CA GLY A 136 -16.79 27.75 32.16
C GLY A 136 -16.47 28.86 33.17
N GLY A 137 -15.19 29.13 33.43
CA GLY A 137 -14.77 30.25 34.27
C GLY A 137 -15.16 31.61 33.68
N LEU A 138 -14.98 31.79 32.37
CA LEU A 138 -15.40 32.99 31.64
C LEU A 138 -16.92 33.20 31.72
N ILE A 139 -17.69 32.15 31.46
CA ILE A 139 -19.16 32.18 31.49
C ILE A 139 -19.66 32.43 32.92
N ALA A 140 -19.09 31.77 33.92
CA ALA A 140 -19.44 31.98 35.33
C ALA A 140 -19.16 33.41 35.78
N GLY A 141 -18.06 34.02 35.32
CA GLY A 141 -17.76 35.43 35.56
C GLY A 141 -18.83 36.38 35.01
N ILE A 142 -19.19 36.21 33.73
CA ILE A 142 -20.24 37.02 33.09
C ILE A 142 -21.61 36.82 33.78
N LEU A 143 -21.96 35.57 34.13
CA LEU A 143 -23.18 35.26 34.88
C LEU A 143 -23.19 35.94 36.26
N SER A 144 -22.04 35.99 36.95
CA SER A 144 -21.91 36.67 38.23
C SER A 144 -22.20 38.17 38.10
N GLU A 145 -21.64 38.83 37.08
CA GLU A 145 -21.89 40.25 36.81
C GLU A 145 -23.36 40.54 36.51
N ILE A 146 -23.98 39.71 35.66
CA ILE A 146 -25.40 39.81 35.34
C ILE A 146 -26.26 39.62 36.59
N SER A 147 -25.98 38.58 37.39
CA SER A 147 -26.75 38.29 38.61
C SER A 147 -26.61 39.36 39.69
N GLY A 148 -25.43 39.97 39.84
CA GLY A 148 -25.20 41.06 40.78
C GLY A 148 -25.88 42.39 40.39
N GLY A 149 -26.28 42.55 39.12
CA GLY A 149 -27.08 43.69 38.67
C GLY A 149 -28.58 43.56 38.97
N PHE A 150 -29.05 42.37 39.35
CA PHE A 150 -30.47 42.10 39.64
C PHE A 150 -30.83 42.16 41.14
N TYR A 151 -29.85 42.23 42.04
CA TYR A 151 -30.03 42.29 43.49
C TYR A 151 -29.58 43.64 44.07
#